data_AF-A0A8C5K5V9-F1
#
_entry.id   AF-A0A8C5K5V9-F1
#
_cell.length_a   1.000
_cell.length_b   1.000
_cell.length_c   1.000
_cell.angle_alpha   90.00
_cell.angle_beta   90.00
_cell.angle_gamma   90.00
#
_symmetry.space_group_name_H-M   'P 1'
#
loop_
_entity.id
_entity.type
_entity.pdbx_description
1 polymer ?
#
loop_
_entity_poly.entity_id
_entity_poly.type
_entity_poly.pdbx_seq_one_letter_code
_entity_poly.pdbx_strand_id
1 'polypeptide(L)'
;MHCTAFATADAYHLGPLSQELASHGYVEVTSLPRDAANILVMGVEKSAKEGDPGTIFFFREGAAVFWNIKDKTMKHVMQVLEKHEVQPYEVALVHWENEELNYSKTEGQSKLYKGEIKLNSELDADDTILEKFAFSNALCLSVKLAIWEATLDKFIESIQSIPEALKAGKKVKLSHKEVMQKMGELFALRENILFLWKLCCFTSPNGGHLLRRRSRQVMNEKLRQCTELTDLMRNHLTEKRALRLEWMIVILITIEVMFELGRVFL
;
A
#
# COMPACT_ATOMS: atom_id res chain seq x y z
N MET A 1 -2.54 16.15 22.66
CA MET A 1 -1.87 14.83 22.68
C MET A 1 -1.52 14.48 21.23
N HIS A 2 -0.75 13.42 20.99
CA HIS A 2 -0.30 13.04 19.65
C HIS A 2 -0.83 11.66 19.29
N CYS A 3 -1.26 11.52 18.04
CA CYS A 3 -1.62 10.26 17.41
C CYS A 3 -0.67 10.04 16.24
N THR A 4 0.05 8.92 16.22
CA THR A 4 1.03 8.61 15.17
C THR A 4 0.71 7.28 14.54
N ALA A 5 0.62 7.24 13.22
CA ALA A 5 0.33 6.04 12.43
C ALA A 5 1.54 5.65 11.58
N PHE A 6 1.79 4.35 11.48
CA PHE A 6 2.83 3.75 10.66
C PHE A 6 2.29 2.56 9.89
N ALA A 7 2.75 2.39 8.65
CA ALA A 7 2.59 1.16 7.88
C ALA A 7 3.96 0.48 7.79
N THR A 8 4.15 -0.67 8.46
CA THR A 8 5.48 -1.28 8.56
C THR A 8 5.66 -2.52 7.68
N ALA A 9 4.60 -3.23 7.32
CA ALA A 9 4.65 -4.45 6.51
C ALA A 9 3.36 -4.68 5.74
N ASP A 10 3.27 -5.61 4.79
CA ASP A 10 2.02 -5.91 4.09
C ASP A 10 0.92 -6.47 5.01
N ALA A 11 1.30 -7.27 6.00
CA ALA A 11 0.37 -7.80 6.99
C ALA A 11 1.07 -8.11 8.33
N TYR A 12 0.30 -8.23 9.40
CA TYR A 12 0.78 -8.69 10.71
C TYR A 12 0.19 -10.03 11.13
N HIS A 13 1.00 -10.81 11.84
CA HIS A 13 0.53 -11.96 12.60
C HIS A 13 0.04 -11.53 13.99
N LEU A 14 -1.24 -11.14 14.09
CA LEU A 14 -1.81 -10.58 15.33
C LEU A 14 -1.82 -11.56 16.52
N GLY A 15 -2.02 -12.86 16.29
CA GLY A 15 -2.10 -13.86 17.36
C GLY A 15 -0.80 -14.01 18.16
N PRO A 16 0.34 -14.30 17.51
CA PRO A 16 1.63 -14.33 18.21
C PRO A 16 2.04 -12.96 18.76
N LEU A 17 1.70 -11.88 18.04
CA LEU A 17 1.98 -10.52 18.49
C LEU A 17 1.28 -10.18 19.81
N SER A 18 0.00 -10.56 19.98
CA SER A 18 -0.73 -10.32 21.24
C SER A 18 -0.09 -11.07 22.41
N GLN A 19 0.36 -12.30 22.19
CA GLN A 19 1.06 -13.10 23.21
C GLN A 19 2.41 -12.48 23.61
N GLU A 20 3.22 -12.03 22.63
CA GLU A 20 4.51 -11.39 22.93
C GLU A 20 4.30 -10.05 23.65
N LEU A 21 3.33 -9.23 23.24
CA LEU A 21 3.01 -7.99 23.93
C LEU A 21 2.45 -8.22 25.34
N ALA A 22 1.61 -9.23 25.53
CA ALA A 22 1.14 -9.61 26.87
C ALA A 22 2.31 -10.00 27.80
N SER A 23 3.32 -10.71 27.28
CA SER A 23 4.52 -11.07 28.06
C SER A 23 5.36 -9.87 28.50
N HIS A 24 5.30 -8.75 27.76
CA HIS A 24 5.96 -7.49 28.09
C HIS A 24 5.11 -6.57 28.98
N GLY A 25 3.93 -7.03 29.43
CA GLY A 25 3.06 -6.29 30.35
C GLY A 25 2.08 -5.33 29.68
N TYR A 26 1.84 -5.45 28.37
CA TYR A 26 0.76 -4.72 27.70
C TYR A 26 -0.58 -5.44 27.91
N VAL A 27 -1.65 -4.68 28.14
CA VAL A 27 -2.99 -5.23 28.43
C VAL A 27 -3.85 -5.17 27.17
N GLU A 28 -4.39 -6.31 26.75
CA GLU A 28 -5.32 -6.37 25.62
C GLU A 28 -6.68 -5.81 26.02
N VAL A 29 -7.24 -4.93 25.18
CA VAL A 29 -8.55 -4.30 25.40
C VAL A 29 -9.59 -5.02 24.53
N THR A 30 -10.41 -5.87 25.16
CA THR A 30 -11.39 -6.72 24.46
C THR A 30 -12.77 -6.05 24.26
N SER A 31 -12.90 -4.73 24.40
CA SER A 31 -14.19 -4.03 24.31
C SER A 31 -14.69 -3.78 22.88
N LEU A 32 -13.99 -4.29 21.85
CA LEU A 32 -14.38 -4.08 20.46
C LEU A 32 -15.48 -5.04 19.96
N PRO A 33 -16.32 -4.61 19.00
CA PRO A 33 -17.34 -5.46 18.38
C PRO A 33 -16.75 -6.70 17.70
N ARG A 34 -17.53 -7.79 17.63
CA ARG A 34 -17.13 -9.08 17.01
C ARG A 34 -16.72 -8.99 15.53
N ASP A 35 -17.10 -7.91 14.83
CA ASP A 35 -16.71 -7.64 13.44
C ASP A 35 -15.29 -7.06 13.31
N ALA A 36 -14.63 -6.71 14.41
CA ALA A 36 -13.27 -6.17 14.46
C ALA A 36 -12.17 -7.26 14.52
N ALA A 37 -12.43 -8.46 13.97
CA ALA A 37 -11.53 -9.62 14.05
C ALA A 37 -10.13 -9.42 13.42
N ASN A 38 -9.92 -8.31 12.71
CA ASN A 38 -8.64 -7.95 12.08
C ASN A 38 -7.87 -6.88 12.86
N ILE A 39 -8.28 -6.51 14.08
CA ILE A 39 -7.60 -5.51 14.90
C ILE A 39 -7.24 -6.06 16.27
N LEU A 40 -6.05 -5.74 16.73
CA LEU A 40 -5.59 -5.96 18.10
C LEU A 40 -5.42 -4.60 18.79
N VAL A 41 -6.00 -4.45 19.98
CA VAL A 41 -5.91 -3.21 20.76
C VAL A 41 -5.19 -3.47 22.06
N MET A 42 -4.13 -2.69 22.31
CA MET A 42 -3.33 -2.79 23.52
C MET A 42 -3.36 -1.46 24.28
N GLY A 43 -3.71 -1.53 25.55
CA GLY A 43 -3.61 -0.42 26.50
C GLY A 43 -2.20 -0.28 27.05
N VAL A 44 -1.78 0.97 27.27
CA VAL A 44 -0.48 1.33 27.87
C VAL A 44 -0.73 2.20 29.10
N GLU A 45 -0.29 1.76 30.27
CA GLU A 45 -0.43 2.53 31.51
C GLU A 45 0.42 3.82 31.51
N LYS A 46 1.62 3.77 30.92
CA LYS A 46 2.56 4.90 30.84
C LYS A 46 2.28 5.81 29.64
N SER A 47 1.32 6.72 29.82
CA SER A 47 0.90 7.71 28.83
C SER A 47 1.88 8.88 28.70
N ALA A 48 1.92 9.55 27.54
CA ALA A 48 2.79 10.69 27.27
C ALA A 48 2.32 11.99 27.93
N LYS A 49 1.01 12.29 27.88
CA LYS A 49 0.36 13.41 28.57
C LYS A 49 -0.71 12.89 29.53
N GLU A 50 -0.89 13.56 30.67
CA GLU A 50 -1.94 13.25 31.64
C GLU A 50 -3.34 13.52 31.06
N GLY A 51 -4.34 12.73 31.45
CA GLY A 51 -5.75 12.90 31.04
C GLY A 51 -6.28 11.93 29.97
N ASP A 52 -5.45 11.07 29.39
CA ASP A 52 -5.89 10.01 28.47
C ASP A 52 -4.93 8.80 28.52
N PRO A 53 -5.40 7.56 28.73
CA PRO A 53 -4.53 6.40 28.68
C PRO A 53 -3.96 6.19 27.28
N GLY A 54 -2.75 5.66 27.21
CA GLY A 54 -2.11 5.30 25.94
C GLY A 54 -2.82 4.09 25.31
N THR A 55 -3.06 4.14 24.01
CA THR A 55 -3.73 3.06 23.28
C THR A 55 -3.00 2.78 21.98
N ILE A 56 -2.80 1.51 21.66
CA ILE A 56 -2.20 1.06 20.41
C ILE A 56 -3.23 0.24 19.65
N PHE A 57 -3.42 0.56 18.38
CA PHE A 57 -4.21 -0.23 17.45
C PHE A 57 -3.27 -0.89 16.44
N PHE A 58 -3.29 -2.21 16.36
CA PHE A 58 -2.62 -2.97 15.31
C PHE A 58 -3.65 -3.51 14.34
N PHE A 59 -3.48 -3.16 13.08
CA PHE A 59 -4.31 -3.61 11.98
C PHE A 59 -3.64 -4.79 11.29
N ARG A 60 -4.39 -5.85 11.00
CA ARG A 60 -3.91 -7.03 10.29
C ARG A 60 -3.30 -6.68 8.94
N GLU A 61 -3.79 -5.60 8.33
CA GLU A 61 -3.30 -5.00 7.09
C GLU A 61 -1.88 -4.45 7.20
N GLY A 62 -1.21 -4.58 8.35
CA GLY A 62 0.20 -4.24 8.53
C GLY A 62 0.42 -2.75 8.80
N ALA A 63 -0.48 -2.17 9.62
CA ALA A 63 -0.35 -0.80 10.11
C ALA A 63 -0.57 -0.74 11.62
N ALA A 64 0.15 0.15 12.29
CA ALA A 64 0.06 0.38 13.73
C ALA A 64 -0.22 1.86 14.02
N VAL A 65 -1.16 2.14 14.90
CA VAL A 65 -1.56 3.50 15.30
C VAL A 65 -1.38 3.66 16.80
N PHE A 66 -0.63 4.68 17.19
CA PHE A 66 -0.22 4.96 18.56
C PHE A 66 -0.90 6.23 19.07
N TRP A 67 -1.69 6.11 20.14
CA TRP A 67 -2.36 7.24 20.78
C TRP A 67 -1.72 7.56 22.12
N ASN A 68 -1.22 8.78 22.30
CA ASN A 68 -0.67 9.29 23.55
C ASN A 68 0.46 8.44 24.15
N ILE A 69 1.33 7.90 23.30
CA ILE A 69 2.43 7.02 23.72
C ILE A 69 3.76 7.78 23.63
N LYS A 70 4.64 7.53 24.60
CA LYS A 70 6.00 8.10 24.61
C LYS A 70 6.87 7.41 23.56
N ASP A 71 7.79 8.16 22.95
CA ASP A 71 8.68 7.65 21.90
C ASP A 71 9.49 6.42 22.34
N LYS A 72 9.90 6.35 23.62
CA LYS A 72 10.63 5.18 24.15
C LYS A 72 9.79 3.90 24.07
N THR A 73 8.51 3.99 24.46
CA THR A 73 7.58 2.87 24.40
C THR A 73 7.24 2.53 22.96
N MET A 74 7.04 3.54 22.10
CA MET A 74 6.79 3.34 20.67
C MET A 74 7.94 2.58 20.01
N LYS A 75 9.20 2.98 20.25
CA LYS A 75 10.38 2.27 19.72
C LYS A 75 10.45 0.82 20.19
N HIS A 76 10.16 0.56 21.46
CA HIS A 76 10.12 -0.80 21.99
C HIS A 76 9.05 -1.65 21.30
N VAL A 77 7.85 -1.10 21.11
CA VAL A 77 6.77 -1.80 20.42
C VAL A 77 7.13 -2.08 18.96
N MET A 78 7.76 -1.13 18.27
CA MET A 78 8.22 -1.34 16.88
C MET A 78 9.24 -2.49 16.80
N GLN A 79 10.18 -2.60 17.74
CA GLN A 79 11.14 -3.71 17.79
C GLN A 79 10.48 -5.08 18.00
N VAL A 80 9.39 -5.13 18.76
CA VAL A 80 8.59 -6.36 18.94
C VAL A 80 7.79 -6.66 17.67
N LEU A 81 7.30 -5.62 17.00
CA LEU A 81 6.49 -5.74 15.78
C LEU A 81 7.29 -6.33 14.62
N GLU A 82 8.57 -5.95 14.44
CA GLU A 82 9.47 -6.43 13.38
C GLU A 82 9.49 -7.98 13.24
N LYS A 83 9.35 -8.72 14.35
CA LYS A 83 9.34 -10.20 14.33
C LYS A 83 8.05 -10.82 13.80
N HIS A 84 6.97 -10.03 13.73
CA HIS A 84 5.62 -10.46 13.42
C HIS A 84 5.11 -9.91 12.08
N GLU A 85 6.00 -9.26 11.34
CA GLU A 85 5.73 -8.63 10.05
C GLU A 85 5.79 -9.64 8.91
N VAL A 86 4.80 -9.57 8.03
CA VAL A 86 4.77 -10.31 6.76
C VAL A 86 5.13 -9.35 5.65
N GLN A 87 6.27 -9.59 4.98
CA GLN A 87 6.84 -8.69 3.96
C GLN A 87 7.05 -7.27 4.52
N PRO A 88 8.06 -7.09 5.38
CA PRO A 88 8.37 -5.79 5.98
C PRO A 88 8.81 -4.77 4.92
N TYR A 89 8.40 -3.53 5.12
CA TYR A 89 8.81 -2.41 4.28
C TYR A 89 10.16 -1.84 4.74
N GLU A 90 10.79 -1.04 3.88
CA GLU A 90 12.04 -0.37 4.19
C GLU A 90 11.85 0.64 5.33
N VAL A 91 12.63 0.52 6.41
CA VAL A 91 12.53 1.36 7.63
C VAL A 91 12.55 2.86 7.30
N ALA A 92 13.36 3.28 6.33
CA ALA A 92 13.42 4.68 5.88
C ALA A 92 12.10 5.14 5.26
N LEU A 93 11.45 4.29 4.46
CA LEU A 93 10.15 4.57 3.85
C LEU A 93 9.04 4.63 4.91
N VAL A 94 9.05 3.71 5.87
CA VAL A 94 8.08 3.66 6.98
C VAL A 94 8.11 4.95 7.80
N HIS A 95 9.31 5.47 8.11
CA HIS A 95 9.47 6.71 8.86
C HIS A 95 9.20 7.97 8.02
N TRP A 96 9.37 7.89 6.70
CA TRP A 96 9.13 9.02 5.81
C TRP A 96 7.64 9.23 5.54
N GLU A 97 6.90 8.14 5.34
CA GLU A 97 5.45 8.15 5.04
C GLU A 97 4.58 8.01 6.29
N ASN A 98 5.12 8.29 7.49
CA ASN A 98 4.34 8.23 8.71
C ASN A 98 3.39 9.43 8.82
N GLU A 99 2.25 9.23 9.49
CA GLU A 99 1.31 10.32 9.75
C GLU A 99 1.23 10.65 11.23
N GLU A 100 1.48 11.91 11.58
CA GLU A 100 1.32 12.41 12.93
C GLU A 100 0.22 13.49 12.97
N LEU A 101 -0.78 13.27 13.82
CA LEU A 101 -1.87 14.22 14.07
C LEU A 101 -1.93 14.61 15.54
N ASN A 102 -2.17 15.90 15.76
CA ASN A 102 -2.50 16.39 17.08
C ASN A 102 -3.96 16.08 17.38
N TYR A 103 -4.23 15.78 18.65
CA TYR A 103 -5.61 15.63 19.12
C TYR A 103 -5.85 16.29 20.47
N SER A 104 -7.08 16.74 20.67
CA SER A 104 -7.59 17.34 21.91
C SER A 104 -8.97 16.78 22.25
N LYS A 105 -9.31 16.77 23.54
CA LYS A 105 -10.66 16.46 24.01
C LYS A 105 -11.45 17.77 24.07
N THR A 106 -12.66 17.79 23.53
CA THR A 106 -13.55 18.96 23.49
C THR A 106 -14.99 18.52 23.73
N GLU A 107 -15.80 19.40 24.31
CA GLU A 107 -17.24 19.16 24.45
C GLU A 107 -17.94 19.13 23.08
N GLY A 108 -18.82 18.16 22.90
CA GLY A 108 -19.57 17.95 21.66
C GLY A 108 -18.97 16.92 20.69
N GLN A 109 -19.50 16.86 19.47
CA GLN A 109 -19.20 15.77 18.53
C GLN A 109 -17.74 15.71 18.07
N SER A 110 -17.24 14.48 17.96
CA SER A 110 -15.92 14.18 17.43
C SER A 110 -15.79 14.54 15.97
N LYS A 111 -14.72 15.28 15.65
CA LYS A 111 -14.49 15.81 14.31
C LYS A 111 -13.02 16.06 14.04
N LEU A 112 -12.62 15.84 12.79
CA LEU A 112 -11.35 16.31 12.27
C LEU A 112 -11.52 17.76 11.81
N TYR A 113 -10.86 18.71 12.49
CA TYR A 113 -10.93 20.13 12.14
C TYR A 113 -9.52 20.71 12.00
N LYS A 114 -9.21 21.25 10.81
CA LYS A 114 -7.91 21.87 10.50
C LYS A 114 -6.68 20.99 10.81
N GLY A 115 -6.79 19.68 10.60
CA GLY A 115 -5.68 18.74 10.86
C GLY A 115 -5.49 18.38 12.34
N GLU A 116 -6.44 18.74 13.19
CA GLU A 116 -6.50 18.30 14.59
C GLU A 116 -7.73 17.42 14.80
N ILE A 117 -7.53 16.29 15.48
CA ILE A 117 -8.64 15.41 15.89
C ILE A 117 -9.22 15.97 17.18
N LYS A 118 -10.51 16.32 17.16
CA LYS A 118 -11.26 16.68 18.37
C LYS A 118 -12.08 15.47 18.77
N LEU A 119 -11.80 14.92 19.94
CA LEU A 119 -12.54 13.82 20.55
C LEU A 119 -13.55 14.37 21.55
N ASN A 120 -14.74 13.77 21.61
CA ASN A 120 -15.76 14.13 22.56
C ASN A 120 -15.32 13.72 23.97
N SER A 121 -15.32 14.68 24.91
CA SER A 121 -14.98 14.43 26.32
C SER A 121 -16.10 13.79 27.13
N GLU A 122 -17.33 13.78 26.61
CA GLU A 122 -18.54 13.31 27.31
C GLU A 122 -18.83 11.83 27.09
N LEU A 123 -17.99 11.13 26.34
CA LEU A 123 -18.20 9.71 26.01
C LEU A 123 -17.69 8.80 27.11
N ASP A 124 -18.36 7.66 27.24
CA ASP A 124 -17.89 6.55 28.05
C ASP A 124 -16.55 6.01 27.52
N ALA A 125 -15.85 5.23 28.36
CA ALA A 125 -14.54 4.68 28.00
C ALA A 125 -14.60 3.81 26.72
N ASP A 126 -15.64 3.00 26.58
CA ASP A 126 -15.83 2.11 25.42
C ASP A 126 -16.16 2.90 24.15
N ASP A 127 -17.01 3.91 24.24
CA ASP A 127 -17.34 4.80 23.12
C ASP A 127 -16.11 5.62 22.67
N THR A 128 -15.29 6.06 23.64
CA THR A 128 -14.03 6.75 23.35
C THR A 128 -13.06 5.83 22.59
N ILE A 129 -12.99 4.54 22.94
CA ILE A 129 -12.17 3.55 22.22
C ILE A 129 -12.73 3.35 20.80
N LEU A 130 -14.05 3.29 20.64
CA LEU A 130 -14.68 3.13 19.33
C LEU A 130 -14.44 4.33 18.40
N GLU A 131 -14.47 5.55 18.93
CA GLU A 131 -14.13 6.74 18.16
C GLU A 131 -12.65 6.78 17.78
N LYS A 132 -11.74 6.48 18.74
CA LYS A 132 -10.31 6.32 18.45
C LYS A 132 -10.08 5.25 17.40
N PHE A 133 -10.83 4.16 17.43
CA PHE A 133 -10.79 3.12 16.43
C PHE A 133 -11.21 3.65 15.04
N ALA A 134 -12.32 4.40 14.95
CA ALA A 134 -12.76 4.98 13.69
C ALA A 134 -11.70 5.90 13.06
N PHE A 135 -11.06 6.76 13.85
CA PHE A 135 -9.95 7.59 13.39
C PHE A 135 -8.71 6.77 13.05
N SER A 136 -8.37 5.75 13.84
CA SER A 136 -7.23 4.86 13.60
C SER A 136 -7.40 4.07 12.31
N ASN A 137 -8.61 3.61 12.01
CA ASN A 137 -8.92 2.91 10.77
C ASN A 137 -8.74 3.84 9.56
N ALA A 138 -9.19 5.09 9.66
CA ALA A 138 -8.95 6.09 8.62
C ALA A 138 -7.46 6.37 8.42
N LEU A 139 -6.69 6.52 9.51
CA LEU A 139 -5.24 6.72 9.47
C LEU A 139 -4.50 5.53 8.89
N CYS A 140 -4.86 4.30 9.28
CA CYS A 140 -4.33 3.06 8.72
C CYS A 140 -4.44 3.03 7.20
N LEU A 141 -5.62 3.34 6.66
CA LEU A 141 -5.84 3.41 5.22
C LEU A 141 -4.98 4.50 4.56
N SER A 142 -4.78 5.63 5.24
CA SER A 142 -3.99 6.76 4.75
C SER A 142 -2.49 6.42 4.62
N VAL A 143 -1.88 5.91 5.70
CA VAL A 143 -0.45 5.52 5.69
C VAL A 143 -0.19 4.35 4.74
N LYS A 144 -1.13 3.42 4.61
CA LYS A 144 -1.03 2.31 3.65
C LYS A 144 -1.05 2.79 2.21
N LEU A 145 -1.93 3.73 1.91
CA LEU A 145 -1.98 4.35 0.60
C LEU A 145 -0.64 5.04 0.29
N ALA A 146 -0.11 5.83 1.22
CA ALA A 146 1.15 6.56 1.07
C ALA A 146 2.32 5.63 0.70
N ILE A 147 2.48 4.49 1.37
CA ILE A 147 3.49 3.48 1.02
C ILE A 147 3.32 2.97 -0.42
N TRP A 148 2.09 2.69 -0.84
CA TRP A 148 1.83 2.22 -2.20
C TRP A 148 2.01 3.32 -3.24
N GLU A 149 1.75 4.59 -2.90
CA GLU A 149 2.08 5.73 -3.78
C GLU A 149 3.58 5.79 -4.04
N ALA A 150 4.39 5.71 -2.97
CA ALA A 150 5.84 5.70 -3.07
C ALA A 150 6.36 4.47 -3.84
N THR A 151 5.72 3.32 -3.66
CA THR A 151 6.05 2.09 -4.40
C THR A 151 5.73 2.23 -5.89
N LEU A 152 4.60 2.86 -6.23
CA LEU A 152 4.25 3.16 -7.62
C LEU A 152 5.24 4.16 -8.23
N ASP A 153 5.65 5.18 -7.48
CA ASP A 153 6.63 6.16 -7.98
C ASP A 153 7.98 5.49 -8.27
N LYS A 154 8.47 4.61 -7.38
CA LYS A 154 9.65 3.77 -7.66
C LYS A 154 9.47 2.90 -8.91
N PHE A 155 8.26 2.35 -9.12
CA PHE A 155 7.96 1.58 -10.33
C PHE A 155 8.00 2.45 -11.60
N ILE A 156 7.41 3.64 -11.56
CA ILE A 156 7.40 4.61 -12.66
C ILE A 156 8.83 4.99 -13.07
N GLU A 157 9.69 5.29 -12.09
CA GLU A 157 11.11 5.57 -12.34
C GLU A 157 11.81 4.41 -13.05
N SER A 158 11.49 3.16 -12.67
CA SER A 158 12.08 1.98 -13.28
C SER A 158 11.71 1.80 -14.77
N ILE A 159 10.52 2.26 -15.17
CA ILE A 159 10.03 2.14 -16.55
C ILE A 159 10.28 3.39 -17.40
N GLN A 160 10.63 4.53 -16.80
CA GLN A 160 10.79 5.81 -17.50
C GLN A 160 11.81 5.76 -18.65
N SER A 161 12.85 4.95 -18.52
CA SER A 161 13.89 4.77 -19.55
C SER A 161 13.37 4.17 -20.86
N ILE A 162 12.22 3.49 -20.83
CA ILE A 162 11.66 2.77 -21.97
C ILE A 162 11.03 3.73 -22.99
N PRO A 163 10.09 4.63 -22.60
CA PRO A 163 9.62 5.71 -23.47
C PRO A 163 10.76 6.55 -24.04
N GLU A 164 11.78 6.87 -23.23
CA GLU A 164 12.92 7.69 -23.66
C GLU A 164 13.77 6.99 -24.73
N ALA A 165 14.04 5.69 -24.55
CA ALA A 165 14.74 4.88 -25.53
C ALA A 165 13.96 4.77 -26.85
N LEU A 166 12.64 4.60 -26.78
CA LEU A 166 11.75 4.57 -27.93
C LEU A 166 11.73 5.91 -28.68
N LYS A 167 11.64 7.04 -27.96
CA LYS A 167 11.73 8.39 -28.54
C LYS A 167 13.04 8.62 -29.29
N ALA A 168 14.15 8.08 -28.76
CA ALA A 168 15.46 8.17 -29.39
C ALA A 168 15.67 7.16 -30.54
N GLY A 169 14.68 6.35 -30.90
CA GLY A 169 14.80 5.28 -31.91
C GLY A 169 15.75 4.15 -31.50
N LYS A 170 16.13 4.06 -30.22
CA LYS A 170 17.04 3.03 -29.71
C LYS A 170 16.28 1.72 -29.50
N LYS A 171 16.94 0.60 -29.80
CA LYS A 171 16.40 -0.74 -29.49
C LYS A 171 16.29 -0.91 -27.97
N VAL A 172 15.07 -1.05 -27.46
CA VAL A 172 14.81 -1.41 -26.07
C VAL A 172 15.32 -2.84 -25.82
N LYS A 173 16.23 -3.00 -24.86
CA LYS A 173 16.83 -4.29 -24.47
C LYS A 173 16.05 -4.96 -23.33
N LEU A 174 14.74 -5.05 -23.45
CA LEU A 174 13.91 -5.80 -22.52
C LEU A 174 13.45 -7.10 -23.17
N SER A 175 13.67 -8.21 -22.47
CA SER A 175 13.14 -9.50 -22.83
C SER A 175 11.63 -9.55 -22.58
N HIS A 176 10.92 -10.39 -23.32
CA HIS A 176 9.49 -10.62 -23.09
C HIS A 176 9.18 -11.07 -21.67
N LYS A 177 10.10 -11.81 -21.02
CA LYS A 177 9.97 -12.24 -19.63
C LYS A 177 9.96 -11.04 -18.68
N GLU A 178 10.90 -10.11 -18.84
CA GLU A 178 10.99 -8.90 -18.02
C GLU A 178 9.77 -7.99 -18.21
N VAL A 179 9.28 -7.84 -19.45
CA VAL A 179 8.04 -7.10 -19.72
C VAL A 179 6.85 -7.73 -19.01
N MET A 180 6.73 -9.06 -19.05
CA MET A 180 5.64 -9.77 -18.38
C MET A 180 5.73 -9.69 -16.84
N GLN A 181 6.94 -9.70 -16.28
CA GLN A 181 7.17 -9.50 -14.85
C GLN A 181 6.74 -8.10 -14.41
N LYS A 182 7.18 -7.06 -15.13
CA LYS A 182 6.78 -5.67 -14.88
C LYS A 182 5.28 -5.45 -15.03
N MET A 183 4.67 -6.12 -16.01
CA MET A 183 3.22 -6.14 -16.18
C MET A 183 2.52 -6.75 -14.96
N GLY A 184 3.01 -7.90 -14.45
CA GLY A 184 2.46 -8.55 -13.25
C GLY A 184 2.58 -7.70 -11.99
N GLU A 185 3.75 -7.07 -11.77
CA GLU A 185 3.98 -6.11 -10.66
C GLU A 185 2.96 -4.96 -10.71
N LEU A 186 2.75 -4.36 -11.88
CA LEU A 186 1.79 -3.27 -12.07
C LEU A 186 0.34 -3.73 -11.83
N PHE A 187 -0.04 -4.93 -12.29
CA PHE A 187 -1.37 -5.47 -12.05
C PHE A 187 -1.64 -5.70 -10.55
N ALA A 188 -0.67 -6.26 -9.83
CA ALA A 188 -0.78 -6.44 -8.38
C ALA A 188 -0.94 -5.10 -7.64
N LEU A 189 -0.13 -4.10 -8.00
CA LEU A 189 -0.24 -2.74 -7.45
C LEU A 189 -1.60 -2.09 -7.75
N ARG A 190 -2.10 -2.25 -8.98
CA ARG A 190 -3.40 -1.73 -9.40
C ARG A 190 -4.55 -2.29 -8.57
N GLU A 191 -4.59 -3.61 -8.40
CA GLU A 191 -5.68 -4.27 -7.67
C GLU A 191 -5.70 -3.84 -6.21
N ASN A 192 -4.52 -3.76 -5.59
CA ASN A 192 -4.35 -3.30 -4.23
C ASN A 192 -4.87 -1.86 -4.04
N ILE A 193 -4.37 -0.91 -4.83
CA ILE A 193 -4.78 0.51 -4.74
C ILE A 193 -6.29 0.67 -4.99
N LEU A 194 -6.85 -0.04 -5.96
CA LEU A 194 -8.27 0.02 -6.27
C LEU A 194 -9.14 -0.59 -5.14
N PHE A 195 -8.65 -1.63 -4.48
CA PHE A 195 -9.33 -2.25 -3.34
C PHE A 195 -9.39 -1.31 -2.14
N LEU A 196 -8.27 -0.68 -1.75
CA LEU A 196 -8.28 0.31 -0.66
C LEU A 196 -9.13 1.53 -1.00
N TRP A 197 -9.13 1.97 -2.27
CA TRP A 197 -10.00 3.05 -2.72
C TRP A 197 -11.49 2.72 -2.47
N LYS A 198 -11.92 1.52 -2.86
CA LYS A 198 -13.29 1.04 -2.62
C LYS A 198 -13.61 1.00 -1.13
N LEU A 199 -12.68 0.51 -0.31
CA LEU A 199 -12.84 0.41 1.14
C LEU A 199 -12.97 1.80 1.78
N CYS A 200 -12.11 2.75 1.41
CA CYS A 200 -12.16 4.14 1.89
C CYS A 200 -13.46 4.87 1.48
N CYS A 201 -13.96 4.61 0.26
CA CYS A 201 -15.24 5.15 -0.19
C CYS A 201 -16.44 4.59 0.58
N PHE A 202 -16.37 3.33 1.00
CA PHE A 202 -17.44 2.64 1.72
C PHE A 202 -17.50 3.06 3.21
N THR A 203 -16.34 3.22 3.86
CA THR A 203 -16.27 3.53 5.30
C THR A 203 -16.60 4.97 5.67
N SER A 204 -16.59 5.93 4.72
CA SER A 204 -17.00 7.31 4.99
C SER A 204 -17.72 7.97 3.80
N PRO A 205 -19.06 7.84 3.74
CA PRO A 205 -19.87 8.54 2.74
C PRO A 205 -19.85 10.07 2.93
N ASN A 206 -19.84 10.54 4.18
CA ASN A 206 -20.12 11.94 4.55
C ASN A 206 -18.96 12.70 5.25
N GLY A 207 -17.86 12.03 5.65
CA GLY A 207 -16.75 12.65 6.37
C GLY A 207 -15.46 12.70 5.56
N GLY A 208 -15.03 13.91 5.16
CA GLY A 208 -13.67 14.17 4.68
C GLY A 208 -13.53 14.43 3.18
N HIS A 209 -13.88 15.64 2.72
CA HIS A 209 -13.66 16.08 1.35
C HIS A 209 -12.17 16.28 0.98
N LEU A 210 -11.27 16.25 1.98
CA LEU A 210 -9.84 16.51 1.83
C LEU A 210 -9.03 15.27 1.43
N LEU A 211 -9.31 14.10 2.04
CA LEU A 211 -8.71 12.82 1.63
C LEU A 211 -9.10 12.43 0.19
N ARG A 212 -10.23 12.95 -0.30
CA ARG A 212 -10.78 12.65 -1.64
C ARG A 212 -10.02 13.24 -2.82
N ARG A 213 -9.28 14.34 -2.66
CA ARG A 213 -8.88 15.20 -3.80
C ARG A 213 -7.43 15.04 -4.27
N ARG A 214 -6.48 14.68 -3.41
CA ARG A 214 -5.05 14.61 -3.81
C ARG A 214 -4.68 13.33 -4.56
N SER A 215 -5.20 12.17 -4.13
CA SER A 215 -4.71 10.86 -4.60
C SER A 215 -5.54 10.25 -5.75
N ARG A 216 -6.80 10.64 -5.93
CA ARG A 216 -7.71 9.87 -6.79
C ARG A 216 -7.50 10.03 -8.30
N GLN A 217 -7.21 11.24 -8.77
CA GLN A 217 -6.98 11.49 -10.21
C GLN A 217 -5.52 11.26 -10.58
N VAL A 218 -4.59 11.70 -9.73
CA VAL A 218 -3.16 11.58 -10.00
C VAL A 218 -2.73 10.12 -9.99
N MET A 219 -3.23 9.31 -9.06
CA MET A 219 -2.90 7.88 -9.00
C MET A 219 -3.50 7.09 -10.18
N ASN A 220 -4.78 7.32 -10.49
CA ASN A 220 -5.41 6.68 -11.64
C ASN A 220 -4.74 7.08 -12.95
N GLU A 221 -4.28 8.33 -13.06
CA GLU A 221 -3.57 8.81 -14.23
C GLU A 221 -2.17 8.18 -14.34
N LYS A 222 -1.40 8.17 -13.25
CA LYS A 222 -0.09 7.47 -13.17
C LYS A 222 -0.22 6.00 -13.54
N LEU A 223 -1.26 5.34 -13.04
CA LEU A 223 -1.51 3.93 -13.29
C LEU A 223 -1.99 3.66 -14.72
N ARG A 224 -2.81 4.56 -15.29
CA ARG A 224 -3.20 4.53 -16.70
C ARG A 224 -1.98 4.66 -17.61
N GLN A 225 -1.10 5.63 -17.34
CA GLN A 225 0.14 5.82 -18.08
C GLN A 225 1.02 4.57 -18.05
N CYS A 226 1.17 3.93 -16.88
CA CYS A 226 1.93 2.67 -16.77
C CYS A 226 1.28 1.55 -17.60
N THR A 227 -0.05 1.45 -17.59
CA THR A 227 -0.79 0.42 -18.33
C THR A 227 -0.61 0.60 -19.83
N GLU A 228 -0.77 1.84 -20.32
CA GLU A 228 -0.58 2.18 -21.74
C GLU A 228 0.85 1.88 -22.20
N LEU A 229 1.86 2.21 -21.40
CA LEU A 229 3.25 1.90 -21.71
C LEU A 229 3.51 0.39 -21.75
N THR A 230 2.92 -0.36 -20.82
CA THR A 230 3.06 -1.81 -20.77
C THR A 230 2.41 -2.49 -21.98
N ASP A 231 1.24 -2.00 -22.41
CA ASP A 231 0.56 -2.47 -23.62
C ASP A 231 1.36 -2.17 -24.89
N LEU A 232 1.96 -0.97 -24.99
CA LEU A 232 2.87 -0.62 -26.08
C LEU A 232 4.08 -1.56 -26.15
N MET A 233 4.69 -1.89 -24.99
CA MET A 233 5.81 -2.82 -24.92
C MET A 233 5.41 -4.23 -25.35
N ARG A 234 4.22 -4.70 -24.92
CA ARG A 234 3.68 -6.00 -25.33
C ARG A 234 3.47 -6.07 -26.83
N ASN A 235 2.85 -5.04 -27.42
CA ASN A 235 2.56 -4.98 -28.85
C ASN A 235 3.84 -5.00 -29.69
N HIS A 236 4.87 -4.25 -29.29
CA HIS A 236 6.17 -4.23 -29.98
C HIS A 236 6.88 -5.59 -29.96
N LEU A 237 6.76 -6.36 -28.87
CA LEU A 237 7.33 -7.70 -28.76
C LEU A 237 6.54 -8.74 -29.54
N THR A 238 5.21 -8.64 -29.58
CA THR A 238 4.37 -9.52 -30.39
C THR A 238 4.64 -9.32 -31.88
N GLU A 239 4.85 -8.08 -32.32
CA GLU A 239 5.20 -7.76 -33.71
C GLU A 239 6.55 -8.36 -34.11
N LYS A 240 7.58 -8.25 -33.25
CA LYS A 240 8.87 -8.95 -33.48
C LYS A 240 8.74 -10.45 -33.57
N ARG A 241 7.79 -11.06 -32.85
CA ARG A 241 7.55 -12.50 -32.89
C ARG A 241 6.82 -12.90 -34.17
N ALA A 242 5.81 -12.14 -34.58
CA ALA A 242 5.10 -12.31 -35.84
C ALA A 242 6.07 -12.22 -37.03
N LEU A 243 6.91 -11.17 -37.08
CA LEU A 243 7.92 -11.00 -38.11
C LEU A 243 8.91 -12.19 -38.18
N ARG A 244 9.34 -12.74 -37.04
CA ARG A 244 10.20 -13.93 -37.04
C ARG A 244 9.49 -15.16 -37.60
N LEU A 245 8.21 -15.34 -37.31
CA LEU A 245 7.41 -16.43 -37.87
C LEU A 245 7.21 -16.26 -39.37
N GLU A 246 6.90 -15.03 -39.83
CA GLU A 246 6.79 -14.71 -41.25
C GLU A 246 8.10 -15.02 -41.99
N TRP A 247 9.25 -14.58 -41.47
CA TRP A 247 10.55 -14.90 -42.05
C TRP A 247 10.83 -16.40 -42.10
N MET A 248 10.44 -17.16 -41.08
CA MET A 248 10.58 -18.62 -41.08
C MET A 248 9.75 -19.27 -42.19
N ILE A 249 8.53 -18.80 -42.43
CA ILE A 249 7.65 -19.29 -43.50
C ILE A 249 8.26 -18.97 -44.87
N VAL A 250 8.73 -17.75 -45.09
CA VAL A 250 9.38 -17.35 -46.36
C VAL A 250 10.60 -18.22 -46.65
N ILE A 251 11.42 -18.50 -45.65
CA ILE A 251 12.60 -19.39 -45.79
C ILE A 251 12.16 -20.81 -46.15
N LEU A 252 11.14 -21.36 -45.48
CA LEU A 252 10.62 -22.70 -45.77
C LEU A 252 10.11 -22.83 -47.20
N ILE A 253 9.32 -21.85 -47.68
CA ILE A 253 8.82 -21.84 -49.06
C ILE A 253 9.98 -21.73 -50.06
N THR A 254 11.00 -20.92 -49.76
CA THR A 254 12.17 -20.75 -50.63
C THR A 254 12.95 -22.05 -50.78
N ILE A 255 13.14 -22.79 -49.68
CA ILE A 255 13.81 -24.10 -49.69
C ILE A 255 13.02 -25.11 -50.53
N GLU A 256 11.70 -25.15 -50.38
CA GLU A 256 10.82 -26.06 -51.15
C GLU A 256 10.95 -25.81 -52.66
N VAL A 257 10.86 -24.54 -53.08
CA VAL A 257 11.00 -24.14 -54.49
C VAL A 257 12.39 -24.49 -55.04
N MET A 258 13.45 -24.33 -54.24
CA MET A 258 14.81 -24.70 -54.64
C MET A 258 14.97 -26.20 -54.85
N PHE A 259 14.37 -27.04 -54.01
CA PHE A 259 14.37 -28.49 -54.21
C PHE A 259 13.63 -28.90 -55.48
N GLU A 260 12.46 -28.31 -55.73
CA GLU A 260 11.67 -28.62 -56.92
C GLU A 260 12.41 -28.20 -58.21
N LEU A 261 13.02 -27.02 -58.22
CA LEU A 261 13.86 -26.56 -59.34
C LEU A 261 15.07 -27.48 -59.55
N GLY A 262 15.73 -27.91 -58.47
CA GLY A 262 16.84 -28.87 -58.54
C GLY A 262 16.42 -30.21 -59.15
N ARG A 263 15.20 -30.67 -58.86
CA ARG A 263 14.63 -31.90 -59.43
C ARG A 263 14.24 -31.79 -60.90
N VAL A 264 13.84 -30.60 -61.35
CA VAL A 264 13.48 -30.37 -62.75
C VAL A 264 14.73 -30.23 -63.64
N PHE A 265 15.83 -29.72 -63.09
CA PHE A 265 17.07 -29.51 -63.83
C PHE A 265 18.04 -30.70 -63.84
N LEU A 266 17.85 -31.70 -62.96
CA LEU A 266 18.75 -32.84 -62.75
C LEU A 266 18.05 -34.16 -63.08
#